data_AF-A0A5S3R453-F1
#
_entry.id   AF-A0A5S3R453-F1
#
_cell.length_a   1.000
_cell.length_b   1.000
_cell.length_c   1.000
_cell.angle_alpha   90.00
_cell.angle_beta   90.00
_cell.angle_gamma   90.00
#
_symmetry.space_group_name_H-M   'P 1'
#
loop_
_entity.id
_entity.type
_entity.pdbx_description
1 polymer ?
#
loop_
_entity_poly.entity_id
_entity_poly.type
_entity_poly.pdbx_seq_one_letter_code
_entity_poly.pdbx_strand_id
1 'polypeptide(L)'
;MNWYLGGLLLGILEKDRYGDLRSKPIEIKGLGGKLVEFILEQYEEDKKRDEFHEAIKSFLVIDESVLRASQDYIYQYYKDLFVHLVSEDDWYVEILNADDVWQHIQFGNAPLVLRRSGGDELIYILSTCSCDWEQEHELQIVFKQGWDMNLVGPFNGHLTHSEAYDDDRLENVIYPQVYK
;
A
#
# COMPACT_ATOMS: atom_id res chain seq x y z
N MET A 1 -13.84 -31.24 13.14
CA MET A 1 -13.70 -30.72 11.76
C MET A 1 -14.09 -29.26 11.83
N ASN A 2 -13.12 -28.38 12.10
CA ASN A 2 -13.36 -26.96 12.32
C ASN A 2 -13.32 -26.25 10.97
N TRP A 3 -14.46 -25.79 10.50
CA TRP A 3 -14.55 -24.93 9.33
C TRP A 3 -14.15 -23.53 9.76
N TYR A 4 -12.96 -23.08 9.38
CA TYR A 4 -12.57 -21.68 9.46
C TYR A 4 -13.47 -20.88 8.51
N LEU A 5 -14.33 -20.02 9.05
CA LEU A 5 -15.14 -19.08 8.27
C LEU A 5 -14.29 -18.05 7.47
N GLY A 6 -12.97 -18.02 7.69
CA GLY A 6 -12.01 -17.22 6.92
C GLY A 6 -11.72 -17.71 5.50
N GLY A 7 -11.90 -19.01 5.22
CA GLY A 7 -11.62 -19.59 3.90
C GLY A 7 -12.57 -19.14 2.78
N LEU A 8 -13.70 -18.50 3.11
CA LEU A 8 -14.65 -18.04 2.09
C LEU A 8 -14.21 -16.73 1.42
N LEU A 9 -13.42 -15.90 2.11
CA LEU A 9 -13.05 -14.57 1.62
C LEU A 9 -12.04 -14.61 0.49
N LEU A 10 -10.97 -15.38 0.69
CA LEU A 10 -9.84 -15.48 -0.23
C LEU A 10 -9.95 -16.68 -1.17
N GLY A 11 -10.93 -17.55 -0.92
CA GLY A 11 -11.10 -18.81 -1.64
C GLY A 11 -9.90 -19.75 -1.45
N ILE A 12 -9.60 -20.52 -2.50
CA ILE A 12 -8.42 -21.39 -2.52
C ILE A 12 -7.20 -20.53 -2.76
N LEU A 13 -6.23 -20.62 -1.85
CA LEU A 13 -4.92 -19.98 -1.96
C LEU A 13 -3.95 -20.90 -2.73
N GLU A 14 -3.08 -20.29 -3.53
CA GLU A 14 -2.04 -20.98 -4.30
C GLU A 14 -0.67 -20.46 -3.90
N LYS A 15 0.35 -21.31 -3.88
CA LYS A 15 1.72 -20.84 -3.65
C LYS A 15 2.25 -20.11 -4.88
N ASP A 16 2.85 -18.95 -4.67
CA ASP A 16 3.55 -18.21 -5.71
C ASP A 16 4.95 -18.81 -5.97
N ARG A 17 5.76 -18.11 -6.79
CA ARG A 17 7.12 -18.57 -7.12
C ARG A 17 8.12 -18.49 -5.95
N TYR A 18 7.80 -17.73 -4.91
CA TYR A 18 8.61 -17.54 -3.71
C TYR A 18 8.15 -18.42 -2.54
N GLY A 19 6.98 -19.02 -2.67
CA GLY A 19 6.40 -19.96 -1.69
C GLY A 19 5.32 -19.33 -0.82
N ASP A 20 5.07 -18.03 -0.97
CA ASP A 20 4.01 -17.31 -0.27
C ASP A 20 2.64 -17.66 -0.83
N LEU A 21 1.62 -17.59 0.01
CA LEU A 21 0.25 -17.88 -0.41
C LEU A 21 -0.36 -16.67 -1.12
N ARG A 22 -0.99 -16.93 -2.26
CA ARG A 22 -1.63 -15.93 -3.10
C ARG A 22 -3.11 -16.25 -3.28
N SER A 23 -3.97 -15.23 -3.20
CA SER A 23 -5.40 -15.36 -3.49
C SER A 23 -5.67 -15.44 -5.00
N LYS A 24 -6.89 -15.85 -5.37
CA LYS A 24 -7.41 -15.54 -6.72
C LYS A 24 -7.57 -14.02 -6.89
N PRO A 25 -7.67 -13.52 -8.15
CA PRO A 25 -7.99 -12.12 -8.39
C PRO A 25 -9.32 -11.71 -7.75
N ILE A 26 -9.30 -10.62 -6.98
CA ILE A 26 -10.46 -10.01 -6.32
C ILE A 26 -10.54 -8.54 -6.71
N GLU A 27 -11.73 -8.05 -7.01
CA GLU A 27 -11.97 -6.64 -7.36
C GLU A 27 -11.96 -5.75 -6.13
N ILE A 28 -11.15 -4.68 -6.16
CA ILE A 28 -11.10 -3.65 -5.12
C ILE A 28 -11.77 -2.38 -5.64
N LYS A 29 -13.01 -2.13 -5.19
CA LYS A 29 -13.79 -0.98 -5.65
C LYS A 29 -13.13 0.36 -5.36
N GLY A 30 -12.57 0.51 -4.16
CA GLY A 30 -11.85 1.73 -3.76
C GLY A 30 -10.60 2.03 -4.58
N LEU A 31 -10.07 1.05 -5.33
CA LEU A 31 -8.96 1.25 -6.27
C LEU A 31 -9.46 1.33 -7.73
N GLY A 32 -10.66 1.88 -7.94
CA GLY A 32 -11.26 2.00 -9.28
C GLY A 32 -11.66 0.66 -9.90
N GLY A 33 -11.95 -0.37 -9.10
CA GLY A 33 -12.31 -1.71 -9.58
C GLY A 33 -11.11 -2.54 -10.04
N LYS A 34 -9.90 -2.23 -9.55
CA LYS A 34 -8.69 -3.01 -9.85
C LYS A 34 -8.85 -4.45 -9.38
N LEU A 35 -8.53 -5.42 -10.24
CA LEU A 35 -8.37 -6.82 -9.83
C LEU A 35 -6.98 -7.02 -9.21
N VAL A 36 -6.94 -7.53 -7.99
CA VAL A 36 -5.71 -7.81 -7.25
C VAL A 36 -5.64 -9.24 -6.75
N GLU A 37 -4.45 -9.79 -6.69
CA GLU A 37 -4.12 -11.06 -6.05
C GLU A 37 -3.35 -10.75 -4.76
N PHE A 38 -3.95 -10.94 -3.59
CA PHE A 38 -3.26 -10.68 -2.33
C PHE A 38 -2.14 -11.71 -2.15
N ILE A 39 -0.93 -11.23 -1.87
CA ILE A 39 0.21 -12.06 -1.45
C ILE A 39 0.26 -12.04 0.07
N LEU A 40 0.23 -13.20 0.72
CA LEU A 40 0.18 -13.34 2.17
C LEU A 40 1.54 -13.82 2.68
N GLU A 41 2.37 -12.89 3.14
CA GLU A 41 3.72 -13.20 3.63
C GLU A 41 3.65 -13.85 5.01
N GLN A 42 4.40 -14.95 5.19
CA GLN A 42 4.51 -15.71 6.44
C GLN A 42 3.16 -16.16 7.04
N TYR A 43 2.10 -16.19 6.22
CA TYR A 43 0.76 -16.46 6.70
C TYR A 43 0.59 -17.88 7.24
N GLU A 44 1.30 -18.87 6.69
CA GLU A 44 1.21 -20.26 7.16
C GLU A 44 1.82 -20.42 8.57
N GLU A 45 2.86 -19.65 8.87
CA GLU A 45 3.58 -19.64 10.13
C GLU A 45 2.90 -18.75 11.20
N ASP A 46 2.04 -17.81 10.78
CA ASP A 46 1.37 -16.88 11.68
C ASP A 46 0.32 -17.57 12.56
N LYS A 47 0.36 -17.27 13.87
CA LYS A 47 -0.56 -17.86 14.86
C LYS A 47 -1.94 -17.21 14.87
N LYS A 48 -2.07 -16.00 14.34
CA LYS A 48 -3.26 -15.15 14.34
C LYS A 48 -3.71 -14.82 12.91
N ARG A 49 -3.79 -15.84 12.06
CA ARG A 49 -4.24 -15.74 10.66
C ARG A 49 -5.59 -15.04 10.46
N ASP A 50 -6.48 -15.08 11.45
CA ASP A 50 -7.75 -14.37 11.38
C ASP A 50 -7.56 -12.85 11.26
N GLU A 51 -6.47 -12.28 11.80
CA GLU A 51 -6.19 -10.84 11.67
C GLU A 51 -5.81 -10.43 10.24
N PHE A 52 -5.20 -11.33 9.45
CA PHE A 52 -4.99 -11.11 8.01
C PHE A 52 -6.34 -11.00 7.30
N HIS A 53 -7.28 -11.87 7.66
CA HIS A 53 -8.61 -11.86 7.05
C HIS A 53 -9.37 -10.61 7.42
N GLU A 54 -9.30 -10.16 8.67
CA GLU A 54 -9.93 -8.90 9.07
C GLU A 54 -9.32 -7.70 8.34
N ALA A 55 -8.00 -7.62 8.21
CA ALA A 55 -7.37 -6.54 7.44
C ALA A 55 -7.80 -6.54 5.97
N ILE A 56 -7.88 -7.72 5.34
CA ILE A 56 -8.34 -7.81 3.95
C ILE A 56 -9.83 -7.46 3.85
N LYS A 57 -10.69 -7.87 4.80
CA LYS A 57 -12.10 -7.46 4.81
C LYS A 57 -12.25 -5.95 4.86
N SER A 58 -11.48 -5.28 5.72
CA SER A 58 -11.44 -3.81 5.79
C SER A 58 -11.05 -3.21 4.44
N PHE A 59 -10.00 -3.76 3.83
CA PHE A 59 -9.48 -3.26 2.56
C PHE A 59 -10.47 -3.44 1.40
N LEU A 60 -11.22 -4.54 1.37
CA LEU A 60 -12.23 -4.79 0.35
C LEU A 60 -13.40 -3.79 0.38
N VAL A 61 -13.63 -3.15 1.52
CA VAL A 61 -14.73 -2.19 1.69
C VAL A 61 -14.29 -0.73 1.64
N ILE A 62 -13.00 -0.46 1.43
CA ILE A 62 -12.55 0.93 1.22
C ILE A 62 -13.18 1.49 -0.05
N ASP A 63 -13.42 2.79 -0.01
CA ASP A 63 -13.85 3.56 -1.16
C ASP A 63 -12.89 4.72 -1.42
N GLU A 64 -13.21 5.51 -2.44
CA GLU A 64 -12.39 6.63 -2.89
C GLU A 64 -12.13 7.67 -1.79
N SER A 65 -12.97 7.75 -0.76
CA SER A 65 -12.76 8.66 0.36
C SER A 65 -11.49 8.36 1.15
N VAL A 66 -11.09 7.08 1.26
CA VAL A 66 -9.82 6.69 1.92
C VAL A 66 -8.63 7.22 1.14
N LEU A 67 -8.67 7.10 -0.20
CA LEU A 67 -7.64 7.67 -1.06
C LEU A 67 -7.61 9.20 -0.94
N ARG A 68 -8.78 9.84 -1.06
CA ARG A 68 -8.91 11.30 -0.98
C ARG A 68 -8.45 11.88 0.36
N ALA A 69 -8.63 11.16 1.47
CA ALA A 69 -8.16 11.58 2.78
C ALA A 69 -6.63 11.73 2.87
N SER A 70 -5.88 11.07 1.98
CA SER A 70 -4.41 11.11 1.94
C SER A 70 -3.84 11.79 0.71
N GLN A 71 -4.69 12.36 -0.15
CA GLN A 71 -4.31 12.98 -1.41
C GLN A 71 -3.26 14.07 -1.25
N ASP A 72 -3.40 14.93 -0.24
CA ASP A 72 -2.45 16.03 0.00
C ASP A 72 -1.04 15.53 0.33
N TYR A 73 -0.91 14.37 0.98
CA TYR A 73 0.40 13.77 1.28
C TYR A 73 1.08 13.25 0.02
N ILE A 74 0.32 12.63 -0.88
CA ILE A 74 0.83 12.15 -2.18
C ILE A 74 1.19 13.32 -3.07
N TYR A 75 0.37 14.37 -3.10
CA TYR A 75 0.68 15.57 -3.84
C TYR A 75 1.92 16.28 -3.28
N GLN A 76 2.13 16.26 -1.95
CA GLN A 76 3.36 16.76 -1.35
C GLN A 76 4.58 15.92 -1.77
N TYR A 77 4.47 14.59 -1.75
CA TYR A 77 5.52 13.70 -2.25
C TYR A 77 5.88 13.98 -3.71
N TYR A 78 4.89 14.13 -4.59
CA TYR A 78 5.09 14.56 -5.97
C TYR A 78 5.87 15.87 -6.05
N LYS A 79 5.44 16.92 -5.32
CA LYS A 79 6.11 18.23 -5.37
C LYS A 79 7.56 18.16 -4.91
N ASP A 80 7.84 17.37 -3.89
CA ASP A 80 9.19 17.20 -3.34
C ASP A 80 10.13 16.52 -4.36
N LEU A 81 9.61 15.68 -5.26
CA LEU A 81 10.37 15.15 -6.40
C LEU A 81 10.41 16.15 -7.58
N PHE A 82 9.29 16.79 -7.88
CA PHE A 82 9.13 17.65 -9.05
C PHE A 82 10.11 18.84 -9.06
N VAL A 83 10.48 19.38 -7.90
CA VAL A 83 11.47 20.48 -7.80
C VAL A 83 12.87 20.10 -8.30
N HIS A 84 13.13 18.80 -8.48
CA HIS A 84 14.38 18.27 -9.00
C HIS A 84 14.33 17.96 -10.50
N LEU A 85 13.17 18.06 -11.14
CA LEU A 85 12.97 17.77 -12.55
C LEU A 85 13.17 19.01 -13.42
N VAL A 86 13.62 18.81 -14.65
CA VAL A 86 13.68 19.82 -15.71
C VAL A 86 12.79 19.40 -16.88
N SER A 87 12.35 20.37 -17.70
CA SER A 87 11.38 20.13 -18.78
C SER A 87 11.84 19.15 -19.86
N GLU A 88 13.13 18.87 -19.90
CA GLU A 88 13.78 17.92 -20.79
C GLU A 88 13.77 16.48 -20.28
N ASP A 89 13.41 16.25 -19.02
CA ASP A 89 13.31 14.92 -18.44
C ASP A 89 12.08 14.18 -19.00
N ASP A 90 12.25 12.91 -19.37
CA ASP A 90 11.20 12.09 -19.99
C ASP A 90 9.95 11.88 -19.11
N TRP A 91 10.09 12.09 -17.79
CA TRP A 91 9.02 12.00 -16.78
C TRP A 91 8.66 13.37 -16.18
N TYR A 92 9.00 14.47 -16.87
CA TYR A 92 8.52 15.79 -16.49
C TYR A 92 6.99 15.87 -16.69
N VAL A 93 6.25 15.80 -15.58
CA VAL A 93 4.79 15.95 -15.55
C VAL A 93 4.40 17.03 -14.55
N GLU A 94 3.72 18.06 -15.03
CA GLU A 94 3.24 19.16 -14.21
C GLU A 94 1.81 18.88 -13.73
N ILE A 95 1.64 18.65 -12.43
CA ILE A 95 0.36 18.38 -11.77
C ILE A 95 -0.04 19.63 -10.98
N LEU A 96 -1.06 20.34 -11.48
CA LEU A 96 -1.43 21.66 -10.96
C LEU A 96 -2.20 21.61 -9.65
N ASN A 97 -2.98 20.56 -9.42
CA ASN A 97 -3.84 20.42 -8.23
C ASN A 97 -3.68 19.05 -7.60
N ALA A 98 -3.87 18.98 -6.27
CA ALA A 98 -3.84 17.72 -5.54
C ALA A 98 -4.89 16.72 -6.05
N ASP A 99 -6.07 17.19 -6.49
CA ASP A 99 -7.14 16.34 -7.03
C ASP A 99 -6.75 15.58 -8.31
N ASP A 100 -5.76 16.08 -9.03
CA ASP A 100 -5.31 15.50 -10.30
C ASP A 100 -4.25 14.39 -10.09
N VAL A 101 -3.64 14.30 -8.90
CA VAL A 101 -2.50 13.38 -8.66
C VAL A 101 -2.84 11.90 -8.91
N TRP A 102 -4.09 11.50 -8.63
CA TRP A 102 -4.54 10.12 -8.83
C TRP A 102 -4.64 9.71 -10.29
N GLN A 103 -4.76 10.67 -11.22
CA GLN A 103 -4.77 10.39 -12.66
C GLN A 103 -3.42 9.88 -13.15
N HIS A 104 -2.37 10.14 -12.37
CA HIS A 104 -0.98 9.82 -12.66
C HIS A 104 -0.45 8.62 -11.85
N ILE A 105 -1.33 7.89 -11.16
CA ILE A 105 -0.97 6.73 -10.32
C ILE A 105 -1.70 5.49 -10.84
N GLN A 106 -0.94 4.40 -11.01
CA GLN A 106 -1.48 3.10 -11.37
C GLN A 106 -1.13 2.09 -10.28
N PHE A 107 -2.15 1.59 -9.59
CA PHE A 107 -1.97 0.52 -8.60
C PHE A 107 -1.47 -0.76 -9.26
N GLY A 108 -0.50 -1.41 -8.61
CA GLY A 108 -0.11 -2.78 -8.88
C GLY A 108 -1.24 -3.77 -8.62
N ASN A 109 -1.05 -5.02 -9.02
CA ASN A 109 -2.05 -6.07 -8.88
C ASN A 109 -1.73 -7.09 -7.79
N ALA A 110 -0.63 -6.92 -7.05
CA ALA A 110 -0.15 -7.89 -6.07
C ALA A 110 0.18 -7.22 -4.72
N PRO A 111 -0.82 -6.65 -4.01
CA PRO A 111 -0.59 -6.07 -2.70
C PRO A 111 -0.11 -7.16 -1.72
N LEU A 112 0.93 -6.82 -0.95
CA LEU A 112 1.50 -7.67 0.07
C LEU A 112 0.74 -7.46 1.38
N VAL A 113 0.28 -8.55 1.98
CA VAL A 113 -0.37 -8.58 3.30
C VAL A 113 0.58 -9.26 4.26
N LEU A 114 0.98 -8.55 5.30
CA LEU A 114 2.03 -9.01 6.21
C LEU A 114 1.82 -8.45 7.61
N ARG A 115 2.32 -9.18 8.60
CA ARG A 115 2.43 -8.69 9.97
C ARG A 115 3.72 -7.91 10.13
N ARG A 116 3.64 -6.75 10.78
CA ARG A 116 4.84 -6.02 11.22
C ARG A 116 5.60 -6.83 12.27
N SER A 117 6.89 -7.07 12.04
CA SER A 117 7.72 -7.92 12.92
C SER A 117 8.14 -7.25 14.24
N GLY A 118 7.88 -5.95 14.39
CA GLY A 118 8.09 -5.17 15.61
C GLY A 118 7.01 -4.09 15.80
N GLY A 119 7.15 -3.25 16.82
CA GLY A 119 6.20 -2.18 17.10
C GLY A 119 4.83 -2.69 17.54
N ASP A 120 3.78 -2.31 16.83
CA ASP A 120 2.39 -2.66 17.16
C ASP A 120 1.99 -4.09 16.75
N GLU A 121 2.85 -4.79 16.00
CA GLU A 121 2.62 -6.15 15.49
C GLU A 121 1.30 -6.31 14.72
N LEU A 122 0.75 -5.24 14.13
CA LEU A 122 -0.50 -5.29 13.37
C LEU A 122 -0.29 -5.79 11.94
N ILE A 123 -1.41 -6.10 11.27
CA ILE A 123 -1.41 -6.44 9.84
C ILE A 123 -1.43 -5.17 9.00
N TYR A 124 -0.59 -5.13 7.97
CA TYR A 124 -0.51 -4.07 7.00
C TYR A 124 -0.75 -4.63 5.60
N ILE A 125 -1.23 -3.75 4.70
CA ILE A 125 -1.36 -4.04 3.27
C ILE A 125 -0.50 -3.04 2.52
N LEU A 126 0.58 -3.51 1.92
CA LEU A 126 1.50 -2.72 1.11
C LEU A 126 1.11 -2.87 -0.36
N SER A 127 0.83 -1.75 -1.01
CA SER A 127 0.57 -1.68 -2.45
C SER A 127 1.70 -0.92 -3.13
N THR A 128 2.32 -1.54 -4.14
CA THR A 128 3.21 -0.84 -5.07
C THR A 128 2.38 -0.23 -6.19
N CYS A 129 2.80 0.94 -6.65
CA CYS A 129 2.16 1.71 -7.70
C CYS A 129 3.24 2.24 -8.65
N SER A 130 2.94 2.31 -9.94
CA SER A 130 3.73 3.14 -10.84
C SER A 130 3.12 4.54 -10.89
N CYS A 131 3.95 5.56 -11.08
CA CYS A 131 3.49 6.92 -11.27
C CYS A 131 4.24 7.63 -12.41
N ASP A 132 3.59 8.61 -13.04
CA ASP A 132 4.13 9.27 -14.22
C ASP A 132 5.38 10.13 -13.94
N TRP A 133 5.57 10.59 -12.70
CA TRP A 133 6.66 11.50 -12.30
C TRP A 133 7.91 10.82 -11.74
N GLU A 134 7.89 9.49 -11.57
CA GLU A 134 9.00 8.73 -10.97
C GLU A 134 9.02 7.32 -11.56
N GLN A 135 10.00 7.03 -12.41
CA GLN A 135 10.13 5.74 -13.11
C GLN A 135 11.16 4.80 -12.47
N GLU A 136 12.12 5.33 -11.70
CA GLU A 136 13.18 4.50 -11.13
C GLU A 136 12.70 3.79 -9.86
N HIS A 137 11.89 4.49 -9.06
CA HIS A 137 11.39 4.01 -7.79
C HIS A 137 9.86 3.90 -7.82
N GLU A 138 9.32 2.69 -7.64
CA GLU A 138 7.86 2.54 -7.50
C GLU A 138 7.33 3.36 -6.31
N LEU A 139 6.12 3.91 -6.45
CA LEU A 139 5.40 4.52 -5.35
C LEU A 139 4.88 3.41 -4.43
N GLN A 140 5.12 3.55 -3.13
CA GLN A 140 4.58 2.66 -2.11
C GLN A 140 3.46 3.36 -1.34
N ILE A 141 2.33 2.66 -1.21
CA ILE A 141 1.21 3.05 -0.35
C ILE A 141 0.93 1.91 0.62
N VAL A 142 0.94 2.20 1.92
CA VAL A 142 0.69 1.20 2.97
C VAL A 142 -0.59 1.51 3.71
N PHE A 143 -1.44 0.50 3.91
CA PHE A 143 -2.68 0.60 4.67
C PHE A 143 -2.54 -0.18 5.99
N LYS A 144 -2.82 0.47 7.11
CA LYS A 144 -2.78 -0.14 8.44
C LYS A 144 -4.11 -0.83 8.72
N GLN A 145 -4.06 -2.14 9.02
CA GLN A 145 -5.22 -3.01 9.20
C GLN A 145 -6.26 -2.93 8.06
N GLY A 146 -5.82 -2.53 6.87
CA GLY A 146 -6.66 -2.34 5.68
C GLY A 146 -7.68 -1.20 5.75
N TRP A 147 -7.60 -0.30 6.74
CA TRP A 147 -8.54 0.82 6.89
C TRP A 147 -8.00 2.13 6.32
N ASP A 148 -6.90 2.60 6.90
CA ASP A 148 -6.37 3.92 6.66
C ASP A 148 -4.96 3.84 6.08
N MET A 149 -4.64 4.81 5.23
CA MET A 149 -3.28 4.96 4.72
C MET A 149 -2.34 5.36 5.86
N ASN A 150 -1.25 4.63 5.99
CA ASN A 150 -0.25 4.78 7.03
C ASN A 150 1.09 5.30 6.50
N LEU A 151 1.37 5.06 5.22
CA LEU A 151 2.61 5.47 4.58
C LEU A 151 2.37 5.75 3.09
N VAL A 152 2.99 6.83 2.63
CA VAL A 152 3.24 7.19 1.22
C VAL A 152 4.73 7.47 1.08
N GLY A 153 5.34 7.00 0.01
CA GLY A 153 6.73 7.34 -0.30
C GLY A 153 7.35 6.43 -1.36
N PRO A 154 8.67 6.52 -1.58
CA PRO A 154 9.37 5.61 -2.47
C PRO A 154 9.32 4.19 -1.90
N PHE A 155 9.29 3.19 -2.77
CA PHE A 155 9.34 1.80 -2.35
C PHE A 155 10.65 1.50 -1.60
N ASN A 156 10.50 1.10 -0.34
CA ASN A 156 11.62 0.71 0.54
C ASN A 156 11.28 -0.53 1.40
N GLY A 157 10.06 -1.06 1.31
CA GLY A 157 9.60 -2.24 2.05
C GLY A 157 9.24 -2.00 3.51
N HIS A 158 9.42 -0.78 4.05
CA HIS A 158 9.04 -0.45 5.43
C HIS A 158 7.54 -0.16 5.54
N LEU A 159 6.91 -0.53 6.67
CA LEU A 159 5.46 -0.39 6.85
C LEU A 159 5.06 0.94 7.50
N THR A 160 6.06 1.60 8.09
CA THR A 160 5.95 2.87 8.81
C THR A 160 7.17 3.73 8.51
N HIS A 161 7.03 5.05 8.61
CA HIS A 161 8.18 5.95 8.51
C HIS A 161 9.06 5.86 9.77
N SER A 162 8.53 5.45 10.92
CA SER A 162 9.34 5.18 12.12
C SER A 162 10.36 4.06 11.87
N GLU A 163 9.99 2.99 11.18
CA GLU A 163 10.93 1.93 10.78
C GLU A 163 11.94 2.40 9.73
N ALA A 164 11.50 3.17 8.75
CA ALA A 164 12.36 3.63 7.67
C ALA A 164 13.46 4.60 8.17
N TYR A 165 13.17 5.39 9.20
CA TYR A 165 14.07 6.42 9.73
C TYR A 165 14.61 6.15 11.15
N ASP A 166 14.22 5.04 11.77
CA ASP A 166 14.49 4.73 13.19
C ASP A 166 14.06 5.89 14.13
N ASP A 167 12.83 6.38 13.93
CA ASP A 167 12.27 7.53 14.67
C ASP A 167 10.79 7.33 15.05
N ASP A 168 10.55 7.00 16.32
CA ASP A 168 9.21 6.77 16.89
C ASP A 168 8.22 7.92 16.65
N ARG A 169 8.71 9.15 16.44
CA ARG A 169 7.83 10.31 16.16
C ARG A 169 7.12 10.18 14.82
N LEU A 170 7.61 9.31 13.94
CA LEU A 170 7.09 9.08 12.59
C LEU A 170 6.12 7.90 12.50
N GLU A 171 5.75 7.28 13.62
CA GLU A 171 4.94 6.05 13.67
C GLU A 171 3.58 6.18 12.95
N ASN A 172 2.92 7.34 13.08
CA ASN A 172 1.62 7.61 12.46
C ASN A 172 1.69 8.76 11.44
N VAL A 173 2.87 9.02 10.88
CA VAL A 173 3.08 10.04 9.85
C VAL A 173 2.93 9.38 8.49
N ILE A 174 2.00 9.85 7.65
CA ILE A 174 1.77 9.28 6.32
C ILE A 174 2.89 9.66 5.34
N TYR A 175 3.32 10.92 5.38
CA TYR A 175 4.46 11.40 4.60
C TYR A 175 5.24 12.44 5.43
N PRO A 176 6.48 12.13 5.84
CA PRO A 176 7.31 13.07 6.55
C PRO A 176 7.84 14.10 5.54
N GLN A 177 7.70 15.38 5.86
CA GLN A 177 8.40 16.43 5.13
C GLN A 177 9.88 16.37 5.50
N VAL A 178 10.61 15.42 4.93
CA VAL A 178 12.04 15.20 5.24
C VAL A 178 12.92 16.24 4.54
N TYR A 179 12.41 16.88 3.49
CA TYR A 179 13.12 17.91 2.74
C TYR A 179 12.57 19.30 3.08
N LYS A 180 13.26 20.01 3.98
CA LYS A 180 13.16 21.47 4.14
C LYS A 180 14.53 22.10 3.96
#